data_AF-A0A6I3C1P8-F1
#
_entry.id   AF-A0A6I3C1P8-F1
#
_cell.length_a   1.000
_cell.length_b   1.000
_cell.length_c   1.000
_cell.angle_alpha   90.00
_cell.angle_beta   90.00
_cell.angle_gamma   90.00
#
_symmetry.space_group_name_H-M   'P 1'
#
loop_
_entity.id
_entity.type
_entity.pdbx_description
1 polymer ?
#
loop_
_entity_poly.entity_id
_entity_poly.type
_entity_poly.pdbx_seq_one_letter_code
_entity_poly.pdbx_strand_id
1 'polypeptide(L)' 'PAERVVLGCHGGVVRQIVSHVLGLEGYPRLDISYASITRVEVDAKGNASVQSLNETGHMDGTRETVIDRLGHRPH' A
#
# COMPACT_ATOMS: atom_id res chain seq x y z
N PRO A 1 -17.91 16.62 -9.32
CA PRO A 1 -17.43 15.81 -8.17
C PRO A 1 -16.11 15.12 -8.53
N ALA A 2 -15.12 15.09 -7.64
CA ALA A 2 -13.89 14.32 -7.88
C ALA A 2 -14.15 12.83 -7.63
N GLU A 3 -13.63 11.96 -8.48
CA GLU A 3 -13.75 10.51 -8.35
C GLU A 3 -12.76 9.97 -7.32
N ARG A 4 -13.15 8.93 -6.57
CA ARG A 4 -12.26 8.23 -5.62
C ARG A 4 -12.26 6.75 -5.94
N VAL A 5 -11.09 6.21 -6.26
CA VAL A 5 -10.88 4.80 -6.56
C VAL A 5 -10.01 4.18 -5.46
N VAL A 6 -10.36 2.96 -5.03
CA VAL A 6 -9.56 2.18 -4.07
C VAL A 6 -9.03 0.94 -4.76
N LEU A 7 -7.73 0.70 -4.65
CA LEU A 7 -7.06 -0.49 -5.15
C LEU A 7 -6.55 -1.33 -3.97
N GLY A 8 -7.17 -2.50 -3.76
CA GLY A 8 -6.61 -3.54 -2.88
C GLY A 8 -5.58 -4.37 -3.65
N CYS A 9 -4.31 -4.33 -3.23
CA CYS A 9 -3.24 -5.05 -3.91
C CYS A 9 -2.06 -5.38 -2.95
N HIS A 10 -0.97 -5.92 -3.50
CA HIS A 10 0.25 -6.21 -2.74
C HIS A 10 1.21 -5.02 -2.75
N GLY A 11 2.15 -5.01 -1.79
CA GLY A 11 3.18 -3.97 -1.70
C GLY A 11 4.01 -3.80 -2.98
N GLY A 12 4.22 -4.87 -3.74
CA GLY A 12 4.91 -4.80 -5.04
C GLY A 12 4.18 -3.94 -6.07
N VAL A 13 2.85 -3.97 -6.10
CA VAL A 13 2.04 -3.17 -7.04
C VAL A 13 2.03 -1.71 -6.61
N VAL A 14 1.81 -1.44 -5.32
CA VAL A 14 1.88 -0.08 -4.76
C VAL A 14 3.26 0.54 -5.03
N ARG A 15 4.34 -0.23 -4.83
CA ARG A 15 5.71 0.20 -5.15
C ARG A 15 5.84 0.64 -6.61
N GLN A 16 5.37 -0.17 -7.56
CA GLN A 16 5.47 0.18 -8.99
C GLN A 16 4.70 1.46 -9.33
N ILE A 17 3.48 1.61 -8.80
CA ILE A 17 2.66 2.82 -9.00
C ILE A 17 3.40 4.05 -8.45
N VAL A 18 3.85 4.00 -7.20
CA VAL A 18 4.55 5.11 -6.55
C VAL A 18 5.86 5.43 -7.26
N SER A 19 6.64 4.41 -7.65
CA SER A 19 7.86 4.58 -8.43
C SER A 19 7.59 5.31 -9.74
N HIS A 20 6.54 4.93 -10.48
CA HIS A 20 6.18 5.62 -11.72
C HIS A 20 5.77 7.07 -11.48
N VAL A 21 4.89 7.32 -10.49
CA VAL A 21 4.43 8.69 -10.14
C VAL A 21 5.60 9.60 -9.73
N LEU A 22 6.60 9.05 -9.03
CA LEU A 22 7.78 9.81 -8.58
C LEU A 22 8.93 9.84 -9.61
N GLY A 23 8.82 9.19 -10.76
CA GLY A 23 9.92 9.07 -11.73
C GLY A 23 11.10 8.23 -11.22
N LEU A 24 10.84 7.29 -10.31
CA LEU A 24 11.82 6.39 -9.67
C LEU A 24 11.74 4.96 -10.22
N GLU A 25 11.54 4.83 -11.53
CA GLU A 25 11.41 3.54 -12.20
C GLU A 25 12.66 2.67 -11.94
N GLY A 26 12.43 1.41 -11.53
CA GLY A 26 13.51 0.50 -11.17
C GLY A 26 14.12 0.69 -9.77
N TYR A 27 13.60 1.59 -8.93
CA TYR A 27 14.09 1.77 -7.55
C TYR A 27 13.52 0.69 -6.61
N PRO A 28 14.34 -0.26 -6.11
CA PRO A 28 13.82 -1.42 -5.38
C PRO A 28 13.49 -1.14 -3.91
N ARG A 29 13.84 0.03 -3.36
CA ARG A 29 13.91 0.27 -1.91
C ARG A 29 12.68 0.93 -1.27
N LEU A 30 11.57 1.10 -2.00
CA LEU A 30 10.33 1.57 -1.37
C LEU A 30 9.70 0.43 -0.58
N ASP A 31 9.91 0.43 0.73
CA ASP A 31 9.24 -0.50 1.61
C ASP A 31 7.75 -0.12 1.73
N ILE A 32 6.86 -1.09 1.62
CA ILE A 32 5.41 -0.88 1.68
C ILE A 32 4.85 -1.70 2.83
N SER A 33 4.36 -1.00 3.84
CA SER A 33 3.87 -1.61 5.08
C SER A 33 2.59 -2.40 4.84
N TYR A 34 2.45 -3.53 5.52
CA TYR A 34 1.25 -4.38 5.44
C TYR A 34 -0.01 -3.59 5.79
N ALA A 35 -1.06 -3.73 4.97
CA ALA A 35 -2.36 -3.04 5.11
C ALA A 35 -2.27 -1.50 5.15
N SER A 36 -1.13 -0.91 4.78
CA SER A 36 -0.97 0.54 4.79
C SER A 36 -1.75 1.20 3.65
N ILE A 37 -2.09 2.48 3.82
CA ILE A 37 -2.79 3.28 2.81
C ILE A 37 -1.77 4.21 2.13
N THR A 38 -1.79 4.22 0.80
CA THR A 38 -1.03 5.15 -0.04
C THR A 38 -2.03 5.96 -0.85
N ARG A 39 -1.85 7.29 -0.90
CA ARG A 39 -2.75 8.19 -1.62
C ARG A 39 -2.02 8.84 -2.78
N VAL A 40 -2.58 8.69 -3.97
CA VAL A 40 -2.15 9.36 -5.19
C VAL A 40 -3.30 10.23 -5.66
N GLU A 41 -3.00 11.47 -6.01
CA GLU A 41 -3.93 12.37 -6.68
C GLU A 41 -3.56 12.46 -8.15
N VAL A 42 -4.57 12.53 -9.02
CA VAL A 42 -4.39 12.73 -10.46
C VAL A 42 -5.22 13.95 -10.85
N ASP A 43 -4.58 14.95 -11.43
CA ASP A 43 -5.26 16.17 -11.88
C ASP A 43 -6.04 15.95 -13.19
N ALA A 44 -6.81 16.96 -13.61
CA ALA A 44 -7.60 16.90 -14.84
C ALA A 44 -6.75 16.79 -16.12
N LYS A 45 -5.43 17.02 -16.05
CA LYS A 45 -4.47 16.89 -17.14
C LYS A 45 -3.75 15.52 -17.11
N GLY A 46 -4.01 14.69 -16.11
CA GLY A 46 -3.39 13.38 -15.93
C GLY A 46 -2.07 13.42 -15.16
N ASN A 47 -1.66 14.55 -14.58
CA ASN A 47 -0.47 14.59 -13.74
C ASN A 47 -0.78 13.93 -12.40
N ALA A 48 0.05 12.97 -12.01
CA ALA A 48 -0.09 12.25 -10.77
C ALA A 48 0.89 12.79 -9.71
N SER A 49 0.46 12.85 -8.45
CA SER A 49 1.30 13.18 -7.30
C SER A 49 1.00 12.27 -6.12
N VAL A 50 2.03 11.86 -5.39
CA VAL A 50 1.88 11.12 -4.13
C VAL A 50 1.52 12.12 -3.03
N GLN A 51 0.35 11.95 -2.42
CA GLN A 51 -0.11 12.78 -1.30
C GLN A 51 0.34 12.20 0.05
N SER A 52 0.36 10.88 0.15
CA SER A 52 0.86 10.16 1.32
C SER A 52 1.27 8.74 0.96
N LEU A 53 2.18 8.18 1.75
CA LEU A 53 2.74 6.85 1.57
C LEU A 53 2.79 6.15 2.92
N ASN A 54 2.38 4.88 2.96
CA ASN A 54 2.41 4.04 4.15
C ASN A 54 1.67 4.64 5.36
N GLU A 55 0.46 5.18 5.17
CA GLU A 55 -0.39 5.54 6.30
C GLU A 55 -0.79 4.28 7.07
N THR A 56 -0.23 4.13 8.29
CA THR A 56 -0.55 3.04 9.22
C THR A 56 -1.25 3.54 10.49
N GLY A 57 -1.62 4.81 10.56
CA GLY A 57 -2.22 5.42 11.76
C GLY A 57 -3.61 4.87 12.14
N HIS A 58 -4.21 4.03 11.30
CA HIS A 58 -5.44 3.28 11.61
C HIS A 58 -5.15 1.89 12.19
N MET A 59 -3.87 1.51 12.26
CA MET A 59 -3.43 0.25 12.84
C MET A 59 -3.07 0.51 14.29
N ASP A 60 -4.02 0.22 15.16
CA ASP A 60 -3.85 0.45 16.60
C ASP A 60 -3.35 -0.81 17.32
N GLY A 61 -3.10 -1.90 16.57
CA GLY A 61 -2.61 -3.17 17.07
C GLY A 61 -1.13 -3.40 16.71
N THR A 62 -0.33 -3.80 17.69
CA THR A 62 0.98 -4.38 17.41
C THR A 62 0.78 -5.72 16.71
N ARG A 63 1.46 -5.93 15.57
CA ARG A 63 1.50 -7.25 14.93
C ARG A 63 2.29 -8.19 15.84
N GLU A 64 1.60 -8.85 16.77
CA GLU A 64 2.14 -10.06 17.35
C GLU A 64 2.20 -11.10 16.23
N THR A 65 3.36 -11.72 16.07
CA THR A 65 3.56 -12.84 15.16
C THR A 65 2.77 -14.02 15.72
N VAL A 66 1.44 -14.03 15.53
CA VAL A 66 0.57 -15.16 15.84
C VAL A 66 0.72 -16.15 14.69
N ILE A 67 1.77 -16.97 14.80
CA ILE A 67 1.88 -18.22 14.02
C ILE A 67 1.53 -19.34 15.00
N ASP A 68 0.27 -19.44 15.43
CA ASP A 68 -0.18 -20.69 16.05
C ASP A 68 -1.67 -20.97 15.81
N ARG A 69 -1.90 -22.18 15.32
CA ARG A 69 -3.09 -23.02 15.51
C ARG A 69 -4.48 -22.50 15.08
N LEU A 70 -4.69 -22.38 13.77
CA LEU A 70 -6.04 -22.45 13.17
C LEU A 70 -6.14 -23.49 12.04
N GLY A 71 -5.45 -24.63 12.18
CA GLY A 71 -5.51 -25.68 11.14
C GLY A 71 -5.22 -27.13 11.53
N HIS A 72 -4.78 -27.47 12.74
CA HIS A 72 -4.53 -28.88 13.09
C HIS A 72 -5.70 -29.46 13.87
N ARG A 73 -6.65 -30.10 13.16
CA ARG A 73 -7.53 -31.11 13.76
C ARG A 73 -6.79 -32.45 13.69
N PRO A 74 -6.38 -33.06 14.81
CA PRO A 74 -5.88 -34.42 14.78
C PRO A 74 -7.05 -35.36 14.45
N HIS A 75 -6.86 -36.19 13.42
CA HIS A 75 -7.60 -37.44 13.26
C HIS A 75 -6.93 -38.52 14.10
#